data_AF-A0A4Y2MDN4-F1
#
_entry.id   AF-A0A4Y2MDN4-F1
#
_cell.length_a   1.000
_cell.length_b   1.000
_cell.length_c   1.000
_cell.angle_alpha   90.00
_cell.angle_beta   90.00
_cell.angle_gamma   90.00
#
_symmetry.space_group_name_H-M   'P 1'
#
loop_
_entity.id
_entity.type
_entity.pdbx_description
1 polymer ?
#
loop_
_entity_poly.entity_id
_entity_poly.type
_entity_poly.pdbx_seq_one_letter_code
_entity_poly.pdbx_strand_id
1 'polypeptide(L)'
;MHQARWMARAIYSLKLSLFSSQLKLNTKDKEALLDVCLFIVTIYITPWLQCILAVKAPYKDLLFLKSLKAYEKVNGNISKAALQKSSEPYFTDEITVLALFDVDVDEETKLKIGANLHREICHNSIEGRTLWFIVWLV
;
A
#
# COMPACT_ATOMS: atom_id res chain seq x y z
N MET A 1 2.10 -15.12 2.15
CA MET A 1 3.37 -14.99 2.92
C MET A 1 4.27 -13.86 2.38
N HIS A 2 3.95 -12.57 2.55
CA HIS A 2 4.69 -11.49 1.85
C HIS A 2 5.01 -10.20 2.65
N GLN A 3 4.36 -9.93 3.79
CA GLN A 3 4.57 -8.69 4.58
C GLN A 3 5.95 -8.64 5.30
N ALA A 4 6.39 -9.74 5.92
CA ALA A 4 7.61 -9.78 6.72
C ALA A 4 8.91 -9.51 5.91
N ARG A 5 8.91 -9.82 4.61
CA ARG A 5 10.09 -9.65 3.75
C ARG A 5 10.38 -8.18 3.45
N TRP A 6 9.33 -7.35 3.35
CA TRP A 6 9.47 -5.92 3.15
C TRP A 6 9.89 -5.20 4.43
N MET A 7 9.37 -5.62 5.59
CA MET A 7 9.79 -5.10 6.89
C MET A 7 11.30 -5.28 7.11
N ALA A 8 11.82 -6.49 6.88
CA ALA A 8 13.25 -6.76 7.04
C ALA A 8 14.12 -5.89 6.13
N ARG A 9 13.68 -5.68 4.88
CA ARG A 9 14.38 -4.79 3.92
C ARG A 9 14.31 -3.34 4.35
N ALA A 10 13.17 -2.87 4.85
CA ALA A 10 13.01 -1.51 5.34
C ALA A 10 13.95 -1.22 6.53
N ILE A 11 13.98 -2.12 7.51
CA ILE A 11 14.91 -2.02 8.66
C ILE A 11 16.35 -2.03 8.18
N TYR A 12 16.69 -2.90 7.23
CA TYR A 12 18.04 -2.98 6.69
C TYR A 12 18.44 -1.68 5.98
N SER A 13 17.59 -1.11 5.14
CA SER A 13 17.84 0.18 4.47
C SER A 13 18.06 1.31 5.48
N LEU A 14 17.22 1.41 6.51
CA LEU A 14 17.38 2.41 7.56
C LEU A 14 18.72 2.23 8.30
N LYS A 15 19.05 0.99 8.67
CA LYS A 15 20.32 0.67 9.32
C LYS A 15 21.50 1.03 8.41
N LEU A 16 21.43 0.67 7.13
CA LEU A 16 22.47 0.98 6.14
C LEU A 16 22.69 2.49 6.01
N SER A 17 21.61 3.28 6.07
CA SER A 17 21.68 4.74 6.04
C SER A 17 22.36 5.32 7.29
N LEU A 18 22.00 4.81 8.48
CA LEU A 18 22.62 5.23 9.75
C LEU A 18 24.12 4.91 9.81
N PHE A 19 24.54 3.78 9.26
CA PHE A 19 25.96 3.39 9.18
C PHE A 19 26.65 3.80 7.88
N SER A 20 26.04 4.70 7.09
CA SER A 20 26.57 5.11 5.77
C SER A 20 27.94 5.79 5.82
N SER A 21 28.35 6.30 6.99
CA SER A 21 29.70 6.85 7.23
C SER A 21 30.77 5.76 7.39
N GLN A 22 30.39 4.58 7.87
CA GLN A 22 31.28 3.43 8.06
C GLN A 22 31.35 2.55 6.80
N LEU A 23 30.40 2.73 5.88
CA LEU A 23 30.28 1.98 4.63
C LEU A 23 30.87 2.77 3.47
N LYS A 24 31.67 2.11 2.63
CA LYS A 24 32.23 2.68 1.40
C LYS A 24 31.19 2.71 0.27
N LEU A 25 30.09 3.45 0.48
CA LEU A 25 29.05 3.66 -0.53
C LEU A 25 29.43 4.80 -1.46
N ASN A 26 29.16 4.62 -2.75
CA ASN A 26 29.30 5.70 -3.74
C ASN A 26 28.22 6.77 -3.49
N THR A 27 28.39 7.97 -4.07
CA THR A 27 27.45 9.08 -3.89
C THR A 27 26.04 8.78 -4.42
N LYS A 28 25.94 8.13 -5.58
CA LYS A 28 24.65 7.75 -6.19
C LYS A 28 23.89 6.72 -5.35
N ASP A 29 24.59 5.73 -4.78
CA ASP A 29 24.01 4.71 -3.92
C ASP A 29 23.51 5.31 -2.61
N LYS A 30 24.23 6.32 -2.08
CA LYS A 30 23.79 7.06 -0.89
C LYS A 30 22.51 7.84 -1.17
N GLU A 31 22.42 8.55 -2.30
CA GLU A 31 21.22 9.27 -2.71
C GLU A 31 20.02 8.32 -2.89
N ALA A 32 20.21 7.23 -3.63
CA ALA A 32 19.16 6.22 -3.82
C ALA A 32 18.73 5.57 -2.49
N LEU A 33 19.67 5.33 -1.58
CA LEU A 33 19.38 4.82 -0.24
C LEU A 33 18.55 5.82 0.58
N LEU A 34 18.88 7.11 0.50
CA LEU A 34 18.12 8.16 1.19
C LEU A 34 16.70 8.28 0.64
N ASP A 35 16.50 8.18 -0.67
CA ASP A 35 15.16 8.18 -1.28
C ASP A 35 14.30 7.02 -0.76
N VAL A 36 14.90 5.82 -0.63
CA VAL A 36 14.23 4.65 -0.05
C VAL A 36 13.94 4.86 1.44
N CYS A 37 14.87 5.44 2.20
CA CYS A 37 14.66 5.73 3.62
C CYS A 37 13.56 6.77 3.82
N LEU A 38 13.50 7.81 2.99
CA LEU A 38 12.45 8.82 3.01
C LEU A 38 11.09 8.18 2.76
N PHE A 39 10.99 7.33 1.74
CA PHE A 39 9.79 6.55 1.47
C PHE A 39 9.36 5.69 2.68
N ILE A 40 10.32 5.01 3.31
CA ILE A 40 10.04 4.15 4.47
C ILE A 40 9.45 4.98 5.61
N VAL A 41 10.09 6.09 5.96
CA VAL A 41 9.71 6.91 7.11
C VAL A 41 8.39 7.66 6.86
N THR A 42 8.15 8.11 5.63
CA THR A 42 6.98 8.92 5.30
C THR A 42 5.74 8.11 4.96
N ILE A 43 5.90 6.97 4.28
CA ILE A 43 4.77 6.20 3.73
C ILE A 43 4.64 4.82 4.37
N TYR A 44 5.75 4.09 4.58
CA TYR A 44 5.70 2.67 4.95
C TYR A 44 5.55 2.39 6.45
N ILE A 45 6.10 3.24 7.34
CA ILE A 45 6.05 3.03 8.79
C ILE A 45 4.62 2.97 9.33
N THR A 46 3.74 3.85 8.88
CA THR A 46 2.35 3.95 9.38
C THR A 46 1.56 2.65 9.18
N PRO A 47 1.42 2.10 7.96
CA PRO A 47 0.73 0.83 7.77
C PRO A 47 1.48 -0.34 8.41
N TRP A 48 2.81 -0.30 8.43
CA TRP A 48 3.62 -1.34 9.08
C TRP A 48 3.25 -1.50 10.57
N LEU A 49 3.15 -0.40 11.32
CA LEU A 49 2.76 -0.45 12.74
C LEU A 49 1.30 -0.87 12.95
N GLN A 50 0.43 -0.64 11.97
CA GLN A 50 -1.02 -0.90 12.06
C GLN A 50 -1.43 -2.32 11.64
N CYS A 51 -0.54 -3.06 10.97
CA CYS A 51 -0.76 -4.45 10.52
C CYS A 51 -0.94 -5.51 11.64
N ILE A 52 -0.97 -5.11 12.92
CA ILE A 52 -1.16 -6.03 14.06
C ILE A 52 -2.60 -6.55 14.13
N LEU A 53 -3.57 -5.80 13.59
CA LEU A 53 -5.00 -6.16 13.61
C LEU A 53 -5.49 -6.54 12.20
N ALA A 54 -5.82 -7.81 12.01
CA ALA A 54 -6.30 -8.33 10.72
C ALA A 54 -7.58 -7.63 10.21
N VAL A 55 -8.48 -7.24 11.13
CA VAL A 55 -9.74 -6.54 10.78
C VAL A 55 -9.47 -5.15 10.21
N LYS A 56 -8.36 -4.50 10.60
CA LYS A 56 -7.98 -3.16 10.10
C LYS A 56 -7.18 -3.22 8.79
N ALA A 57 -6.62 -4.39 8.46
CA ALA A 57 -5.74 -4.54 7.30
C ALA A 57 -6.34 -4.01 5.98
N PRO A 58 -7.60 -4.32 5.61
CA PRO A 58 -8.15 -3.89 4.32
C PRO A 58 -8.23 -2.38 4.16
N TYR A 59 -8.71 -1.67 5.18
CA TYR A 59 -8.83 -0.22 5.14
C TYR A 59 -7.46 0.46 5.20
N LYS A 60 -6.52 -0.07 6.01
CA LYS A 60 -5.17 0.48 6.07
C LYS A 60 -4.37 0.24 4.78
N ASP A 61 -4.54 -0.90 4.14
CA ASP A 61 -3.93 -1.18 2.83
C ASP A 61 -4.44 -0.20 1.77
N LEU A 62 -5.73 0.12 1.80
CA LEU A 62 -6.36 1.12 0.94
C LEU A 62 -5.87 2.55 1.20
N LEU A 63 -5.71 2.93 2.47
CA LEU A 63 -5.08 4.20 2.84
C LEU A 63 -3.62 4.26 2.38
N PHE A 64 -2.88 3.14 2.47
CA PHE A 64 -1.52 3.05 1.98
C PHE A 64 -1.45 3.26 0.46
N LEU A 65 -2.35 2.67 -0.32
CA LEU A 65 -2.44 2.92 -1.77
C LEU A 65 -2.73 4.39 -2.09
N LYS A 66 -3.64 5.04 -1.36
CA LYS A 66 -3.89 6.49 -1.50
C LYS A 66 -2.63 7.32 -1.18
N SER A 67 -1.92 6.94 -0.12
CA SER A 67 -0.66 7.56 0.30
C SER A 67 0.41 7.42 -0.78
N LEU A 68 0.52 6.23 -1.40
CA LEU A 68 1.41 5.97 -2.52
C LEU A 68 1.10 6.86 -3.72
N LYS A 69 -0.18 7.02 -4.06
CA LYS A 69 -0.59 7.89 -5.16
C LYS A 69 -0.25 9.35 -4.90
N ALA A 70 -0.46 9.83 -3.67
CA ALA A 70 -0.05 11.17 -3.28
C ALA A 70 1.47 11.35 -3.33
N TYR A 71 2.23 10.31 -2.94
CA TYR A 71 3.69 10.28 -2.96
C TYR A 71 4.28 10.29 -4.38
N GLU A 72 3.49 10.02 -5.42
CA GLU A 72 3.92 10.16 -6.82
C GLU A 72 4.46 11.56 -7.12
N LYS A 73 3.93 12.59 -6.41
CA LYS A 73 4.40 13.99 -6.50
C LYS A 73 5.79 14.21 -5.91
N VAL A 74 6.24 13.35 -4.99
CA VAL A 74 7.55 13.44 -4.33
C VAL A 74 8.57 12.58 -5.07
N ASN A 75 8.24 11.31 -5.30
CA ASN A 75 9.09 10.40 -6.06
C ASN A 75 8.23 9.41 -6.86
N GLY A 76 7.98 9.76 -8.13
CA GLY A 76 7.14 8.97 -9.03
C GLY A 76 7.70 7.58 -9.32
N ASN A 77 9.02 7.41 -9.34
CA ASN A 77 9.65 6.12 -9.61
C ASN A 77 9.41 5.14 -8.46
N ILE A 78 9.66 5.57 -7.23
CA ILE A 78 9.43 4.75 -6.04
C ILE A 78 7.94 4.48 -5.85
N SER A 79 7.08 5.50 -6.02
CA SER A 79 5.63 5.33 -5.93
C SER A 79 5.12 4.28 -6.92
N LYS A 80 5.51 4.38 -8.20
CA LYS A 80 5.10 3.41 -9.23
C LYS A 80 5.63 2.01 -8.94
N ALA A 81 6.90 1.88 -8.55
CA ALA A 81 7.49 0.59 -8.20
C ALA A 81 6.79 -0.05 -6.98
N ALA A 82 6.44 0.76 -5.97
CA ALA A 82 5.71 0.32 -4.80
C ALA A 82 4.28 -0.10 -5.15
N LEU A 83 3.56 0.67 -5.98
CA LEU A 83 2.21 0.36 -6.46
C LEU A 83 2.16 -0.96 -7.24
N GLN A 84 3.11 -1.18 -8.16
CA GLN A 84 3.24 -2.43 -8.90
C GLN A 84 3.51 -3.63 -7.99
N LYS A 85 4.15 -3.40 -6.84
CA LYS A 85 4.42 -4.47 -5.88
C LYS A 85 3.27 -4.69 -4.90
N SER A 86 2.53 -3.64 -4.54
CA SER A 86 1.38 -3.73 -3.63
C SER A 86 0.14 -4.31 -4.29
N SER A 87 0.04 -4.28 -5.63
CA SER A 87 -1.04 -4.88 -6.42
C SER A 87 -0.99 -6.41 -6.50
N GLU A 88 -0.51 -7.09 -5.46
CA GLU A 88 -0.69 -8.55 -5.35
C GLU A 88 -2.21 -8.86 -5.23
N PRO A 89 -2.66 -10.04 -5.69
CA PRO A 89 -4.09 -10.38 -5.86
C PRO A 89 -4.86 -10.62 -4.54
N TYR A 90 -4.40 -10.09 -3.42
CA TYR A 90 -5.09 -10.21 -2.12
C TYR A 90 -6.19 -9.17 -1.94
N PHE A 91 -6.28 -8.13 -2.77
CA PHE A 91 -7.45 -7.24 -2.77
C PHE A 91 -8.60 -7.92 -3.54
N THR A 92 -9.23 -8.90 -2.89
CA THR A 92 -10.47 -9.53 -3.37
C THR A 92 -11.67 -8.78 -2.78
N ASP A 93 -12.83 -8.89 -3.43
CA ASP A 93 -14.12 -8.37 -2.94
C ASP A 93 -14.37 -8.75 -1.46
N GLU A 94 -13.99 -9.98 -1.09
CA GLU A 94 -14.09 -10.52 0.28
C GLU A 94 -13.31 -9.71 1.32
N ILE A 95 -12.11 -9.25 0.97
CA ILE A 95 -11.26 -8.43 1.85
C ILE A 95 -11.79 -7.00 1.91
N THR A 96 -12.42 -6.52 0.84
CA THR A 96 -13.11 -5.21 0.83
C THR A 96 -14.33 -5.20 1.75
N VAL A 97 -15.06 -6.32 1.88
CA VAL A 97 -16.18 -6.45 2.84
C VAL A 97 -15.71 -6.30 4.28
N LEU A 98 -14.51 -6.78 4.62
CA LEU A 98 -13.96 -6.64 5.97
C LEU A 98 -13.76 -5.16 6.37
N ALA A 99 -13.55 -4.25 5.40
CA ALA A 99 -13.47 -2.81 5.66
C ALA A 99 -14.80 -2.21 6.17
N LEU A 100 -15.96 -2.84 5.90
CA LEU A 100 -17.25 -2.37 6.42
C LEU A 100 -17.34 -2.45 7.94
N PHE A 101 -16.57 -3.36 8.55
CA PHE A 101 -16.55 -3.60 10.00
C PHE A 101 -15.46 -2.79 10.72
N ASP A 102 -14.60 -2.07 9.98
CA ASP A 102 -13.60 -1.21 10.61
C ASP A 102 -14.28 0.08 11.11
N VAL A 103 -14.09 0.37 12.40
CA VAL A 103 -14.62 1.55 13.09
C VAL A 103 -13.98 2.84 12.57
N ASP A 104 -12.78 2.75 12.00
CA ASP A 104 -12.06 3.90 11.45
C ASP A 104 -12.61 4.34 10.08
N VAL A 105 -13.54 3.58 9.47
CA VAL A 105 -14.16 3.89 8.18
C VAL A 105 -15.43 4.70 8.40
N ASP A 106 -15.52 5.85 7.75
CA ASP A 106 -16.73 6.69 7.81
C ASP A 106 -17.92 6.01 7.11
N GLU A 107 -19.13 6.31 7.58
CA GLU A 107 -20.36 5.69 7.06
C GLU A 107 -20.58 5.99 5.57
N GLU A 108 -20.16 7.15 5.06
CA GLU A 108 -20.27 7.46 3.63
C GLU A 108 -19.39 6.53 2.78
N THR A 109 -18.16 6.28 3.22
CA THR A 109 -17.24 5.34 2.57
C THR A 109 -17.76 3.91 2.65
N LYS A 110 -18.36 3.49 3.78
CA LYS A 110 -19.01 2.16 3.88
C LYS A 110 -20.17 2.01 2.90
N LEU A 111 -21.01 3.03 2.77
CA LEU A 111 -22.11 3.03 1.80
C LEU A 111 -21.59 2.95 0.36
N LYS A 112 -20.51 3.68 0.03
CA LYS A 112 -19.85 3.59 -1.28
C LYS A 112 -19.27 2.21 -1.56
N ILE A 113 -18.62 1.59 -0.57
CA ILE A 113 -18.11 0.21 -0.67
C ILE A 113 -19.27 -0.75 -0.94
N GLY A 114 -20.35 -0.67 -0.16
CA GLY A 114 -21.53 -1.53 -0.33
C GLY A 114 -22.19 -1.37 -1.71
N ALA A 115 -22.33 -0.13 -2.20
CA ALA A 115 -22.90 0.15 -3.52
C ALA A 115 -22.03 -0.37 -4.67
N ASN A 116 -20.70 -0.27 -4.54
CA ASN A 116 -19.76 -0.83 -5.52
C ASN A 116 -19.80 -2.36 -5.53
N LEU A 117 -19.82 -2.98 -4.34
CA LEU A 117 -19.90 -4.43 -4.20
C LEU A 117 -21.22 -4.98 -4.77
N HIS A 118 -22.34 -4.29 -4.55
CA HIS A 118 -23.63 -4.67 -5.11
C HIS A 118 -23.63 -4.59 -6.65
N ARG A 119 -23.05 -3.54 -7.23
CA ARG A 119 -22.87 -3.43 -8.68
C ARG A 119 -21.99 -4.54 -9.25
N GLU A 120 -20.89 -4.88 -8.59
CA GLU A 120 -20.00 -5.99 -8.95
C GLU A 120 -20.75 -7.32 -8.94
N ILE A 121 -21.56 -7.62 -7.92
CA ILE A 121 -22.36 -8.86 -7.85
C ILE A 121 -23.38 -8.91 -9.01
N CYS A 122 -24.02 -7.78 -9.31
CA CYS A 122 -24.97 -7.69 -10.42
C CYS A 122 -24.30 -7.78 -11.81
N HIS A 123 -23.06 -7.30 -11.96
CA HIS A 123 -22.32 -7.30 -13.23
C HIS A 123 -21.51 -8.60 -13.46
N ASN A 124 -21.00 -9.22 -12.39
CA ASN A 124 -20.29 -10.51 -12.43
C ASN A 124 -21.22 -11.70 -12.75
N SER A 125 -22.53 -11.48 -12.82
CA SER A 125 -23.47 -12.43 -13.45
C SER A 125 -23.35 -12.44 -14.99
N ILE A 126 -22.59 -11.52 -15.61
CA ILE A 126 -22.61 -11.31 -17.07
C ILE A 126 -21.21 -11.39 -17.72
N GLU A 127 -20.09 -11.01 -17.09
CA GLU A 127 -18.77 -11.12 -17.76
C GLU A 127 -17.58 -11.23 -16.79
N GLY A 128 -16.60 -12.09 -17.15
CA GLY A 128 -15.49 -12.52 -16.31
C GLY A 128 -14.47 -11.44 -15.93
N ARG A 129 -13.94 -11.58 -14.71
CA ARG A 129 -13.06 -10.64 -13.98
C ARG A 129 -11.69 -10.44 -14.64
N THR A 130 -11.33 -9.24 -15.11
CA THR A 130 -9.89 -8.87 -15.24
C THR A 130 -9.45 -7.39 -15.38
N LEU A 131 -10.21 -6.31 -15.06
CA LEU A 131 -9.73 -4.94 -15.45
C LEU A 131 -9.85 -3.73 -14.49
N TRP A 132 -10.30 -3.86 -13.24
CA TRP A 132 -10.80 -2.67 -12.51
C TRP A 132 -9.88 -1.92 -11.54
N PHE A 133 -8.67 -2.40 -11.24
CA PHE A 133 -7.76 -1.68 -10.32
C PHE A 133 -7.38 -0.25 -10.79
N ILE A 134 -7.56 0.06 -12.06
CA ILE A 134 -7.21 1.37 -12.64
C ILE A 134 -8.30 2.43 -12.38
N VAL A 135 -9.56 2.04 -12.22
CA VAL A 135 -10.69 2.99 -12.09
C VAL A 135 -10.85 3.52 -10.67
N TRP A 136 -10.27 2.84 -9.67
CA TRP A 136 -10.34 3.26 -8.27
C TRP A 136 -9.34 4.38 -7.90
N LEU A 137 -8.50 4.82 -8.84
CA LEU A 137 -7.37 5.74 -8.63
C LEU A 137 -7.51 7.11 -9.32
N VAL A 138 -8.66 7.37 -9.96
CA VAL A 138 -9.07 8.67 -10.54
C VAL A 138 -10.35 9.10 -9.86
#